data_AF-D2Z7H0-F1
#
_entry.id   AF-D2Z7H0-F1
#
_cell.length_a   1.000
_cell.length_b   1.000
_cell.length_c   1.000
_cell.angle_alpha   90.00
_cell.angle_beta   90.00
_cell.angle_gamma   90.00
#
_symmetry.space_group_name_H-M   'P 1'
#
loop_
_entity.id
_entity.type
_entity.pdbx_description
1 polymer ?
#
loop_
_entity_poly.entity_id
_entity_poly.type
_entity_poly.pdbx_seq_one_letter_code
_entity_poly.pdbx_strand_id
1 'polypeptide(L)'
;MYRRIGVLAQDEPGTMVRIASMVLRRGYDLVSFSAERGREDGLCWCRLEVAEGQERCDRMILQLRRLMETVEVVLFEGASDFERERRSA
;
A
#
# COMPACT_ATOMS: atom_id res chain seq x y z
N MET A 1 -16.66 -1.29 -5.79
CA MET A 1 -16.14 0.08 -5.55
C MET A 1 -14.64 -0.04 -5.41
N TYR A 2 -13.87 0.73 -6.18
CA TYR A 2 -12.41 0.69 -6.12
C TYR A 2 -11.90 1.56 -4.97
N ARG A 3 -10.87 1.11 -4.28
CA ARG A 3 -10.20 1.83 -3.20
C ARG A 3 -8.69 1.81 -3.44
N ARG A 4 -8.01 2.88 -3.03
CA ARG A 4 -6.56 3.00 -3.15
C ARG A 4 -5.94 2.98 -1.77
N ILE A 5 -4.93 2.13 -1.58
CA ILE A 5 -4.16 2.05 -0.36
C ILE A 5 -2.72 2.38 -0.73
N GLY A 6 -2.15 3.38 -0.05
CA GLY A 6 -0.72 3.67 -0.11
C GLY A 6 -0.04 3.07 1.10
N VAL A 7 1.12 2.48 0.85
CA VAL A 7 1.97 1.88 1.86
C VAL A 7 3.35 2.51 1.73
N LEU A 8 3.81 3.19 2.77
CA LEU A 8 5.20 3.58 2.91
C LEU A 8 5.96 2.41 3.54
N ALA A 9 7.03 1.96 2.91
CA ALA A 9 7.78 0.80 3.36
C ALA A 9 9.29 0.97 3.14
N GLN A 10 10.09 0.13 3.78
CA GLN A 10 11.55 0.07 3.59
C GLN A 10 11.90 -0.40 2.17
N ASP A 11 12.76 0.33 1.45
CA ASP A 11 13.31 -0.04 0.13
C ASP A 11 14.41 -1.10 0.26
N GLU A 12 14.03 -2.27 0.79
CA GLU A 12 14.89 -3.43 1.00
C GLU A 12 14.54 -4.60 0.06
N PRO A 13 15.50 -5.49 -0.24
CA PRO A 13 15.24 -6.69 -1.01
C PRO A 13 14.07 -7.50 -0.44
N GLY A 14 13.05 -7.73 -1.27
CA GLY A 14 11.89 -8.54 -0.94
C GLY A 14 10.71 -7.80 -0.30
N THR A 15 10.83 -6.50 0.04
CA THR A 15 9.71 -5.71 0.57
C THR A 15 8.48 -5.75 -0.35
N MET A 16 8.66 -5.42 -1.63
CA MET A 16 7.56 -5.45 -2.60
C MET A 16 6.93 -6.84 -2.73
N VAL A 17 7.74 -7.90 -2.73
CA VAL A 17 7.27 -9.28 -2.84
C VAL A 17 6.42 -9.66 -1.63
N ARG A 18 6.85 -9.28 -0.42
CA ARG A 18 6.09 -9.55 0.81
C ARG A 18 4.76 -8.80 0.84
N ILE A 19 4.75 -7.51 0.49
CA ILE A 19 3.52 -6.71 0.37
C ILE A 19 2.57 -7.34 -0.65
N ALA A 20 3.03 -7.58 -1.89
CA ALA A 20 2.20 -8.18 -2.94
C ALA A 20 1.68 -9.57 -2.55
N SER A 21 2.55 -10.42 -1.97
CA SER A 21 2.18 -11.77 -1.51
C SER A 21 1.15 -11.73 -0.39
N MET A 22 1.23 -10.76 0.52
CA MET A 22 0.26 -10.57 1.60
C MET A 22 -1.14 -10.37 1.02
N VAL A 23 -1.24 -9.50 0.01
CA VAL A 23 -2.50 -9.17 -0.67
C VAL A 23 -3.02 -10.35 -1.49
N LEU A 24 -2.20 -10.92 -2.37
CA LEU A 24 -2.61 -12.00 -3.27
C LEU A 24 -3.00 -13.28 -2.52
N ARG A 25 -2.23 -13.70 -1.50
CA ARG A 25 -2.49 -14.95 -0.78
C ARG A 25 -3.74 -14.93 0.09
N ARG A 26 -4.28 -13.74 0.37
CA ARG A 26 -5.51 -13.56 1.15
C ARG A 26 -6.75 -13.39 0.28
N GLY A 27 -6.59 -13.52 -1.03
CA GLY A 27 -7.69 -13.45 -1.99
C GLY A 27 -8.33 -12.07 -2.03
N TYR A 28 -7.54 -11.01 -1.88
CA TYR A 28 -8.03 -9.66 -2.16
C TYR A 28 -8.03 -9.42 -3.67
N ASP A 29 -9.08 -8.79 -4.18
CA ASP A 29 -9.20 -8.43 -5.59
C ASP A 29 -8.30 -7.23 -5.92
N LEU A 30 -7.06 -7.53 -6.32
CA LEU A 30 -6.04 -6.56 -6.67
C LEU A 30 -6.16 -6.16 -8.15
N VAL A 31 -6.48 -4.90 -8.38
CA VAL A 31 -6.63 -4.31 -9.72
C VAL A 31 -5.30 -3.81 -10.25
N SER A 32 -4.54 -3.10 -9.42
CA SER A 32 -3.22 -2.60 -9.78
C SER A 32 -2.28 -2.53 -8.58
N PHE A 33 -0.99 -2.73 -8.85
CA PHE A 33 0.08 -2.58 -7.89
C PHE A 33 1.26 -1.88 -8.55
N SER A 34 1.73 -0.79 -7.93
CA SER A 34 2.93 -0.09 -8.37
C SER A 34 3.79 0.27 -7.17
N ALA A 35 5.09 0.34 -7.37
CA ALA A 35 6.03 0.84 -6.37
C ALA A 35 6.91 1.92 -6.99
N GLU A 36 7.18 2.95 -6.20
CA GLU A 36 8.01 4.08 -6.56
C GLU A 36 8.97 4.35 -5.40
N ARG A 37 10.23 4.73 -5.67
CA ARG A 37 11.14 5.14 -4.59
C ARG A 37 10.57 6.37 -3.87
N GLY A 38 10.68 6.37 -2.55
CA GLY A 38 10.37 7.53 -1.72
C GLY A 38 11.41 8.64 -1.91
N ARG A 39 11.10 9.83 -1.40
CA ARG A 39 12.07 10.94 -1.36
C ARG A 39 13.12 10.73 -0.28
N GLU A 40 12.71 10.15 0.84
CA GLU A 40 13.61 9.74 1.90
C GLU A 40 14.39 8.49 1.48
N ASP A 41 15.72 8.54 1.66
CA ASP A 41 16.60 7.43 1.35
C ASP A 41 16.22 6.19 2.17
N GLY A 42 16.14 5.05 1.48
CA GLY A 42 15.78 3.77 2.10
C GLY A 42 14.28 3.52 2.21
N LEU A 43 13.41 4.40 1.67
CA LEU A 43 11.96 4.18 1.64
C LEU A 43 11.41 4.05 0.22
N CYS A 44 10.29 3.35 0.08
CA CYS A 44 9.50 3.25 -1.14
C CYS A 44 7.99 3.38 -0.83
N TRP A 45 7.26 3.96 -1.78
CA TRP A 45 5.81 4.00 -1.79
C TRP A 45 5.26 2.88 -2.65
N CYS A 46 4.45 2.01 -2.06
CA CYS A 46 3.64 1.03 -2.78
C CYS A 46 2.19 1.52 -2.88
N ARG A 47 1.63 1.52 -4.08
CA ARG A 47 0.23 1.82 -4.35
C ARG A 47 -0.50 0.54 -4.70
N LEU A 48 -1.61 0.31 -4.02
CA LEU A 48 -2.52 -0.80 -4.23
C LEU A 48 -3.88 -0.25 -4.63
N GLU A 49 -4.41 -0.66 -5.77
CA GLU A 49 -5.80 -0.44 -6.14
C GLU A 49 -6.56 -1.75 -6.03
N VAL A 50 -7.62 -1.76 -5.23
CA VAL A 50 -8.35 -2.98 -4.86
C VAL A 50 -9.85 -2.81 -5.07
N ALA A 51 -10.51 -3.85 -5.57
CA ALA A 51 -11.95 -3.88 -5.81
C ALA A 51 -12.70 -4.46 -4.61
N GLU A 52 -12.46 -3.91 -3.43
CA GLU A 52 -12.89 -4.48 -2.15
C GLU A 52 -13.84 -3.55 -1.37
N GLY A 53 -14.68 -4.14 -0.53
CA GLY A 53 -15.51 -3.41 0.44
C GLY A 53 -14.69 -2.76 1.55
N GLN A 54 -15.27 -1.77 2.25
CA GLN A 54 -14.59 -1.02 3.32
C GLN A 54 -14.02 -1.95 4.39
N GLU A 55 -14.82 -2.86 4.93
CA GLU A 55 -14.38 -3.78 5.99
C GLU A 55 -13.23 -4.69 5.56
N ARG A 56 -13.19 -5.11 4.29
CA ARG A 56 -12.08 -5.92 3.75
C ARG A 56 -10.82 -5.07 3.59
N CYS A 57 -10.95 -3.81 3.18
CA CYS A 57 -9.84 -2.87 3.14
C CYS A 57 -9.30 -2.57 4.54
N ASP A 58 -10.16 -2.36 5.54
CA ASP A 58 -9.74 -2.13 6.92
C ASP A 58 -8.94 -3.33 7.46
N ARG A 59 -9.40 -4.55 7.20
CA ARG A 59 -8.65 -5.77 7.53
C ARG A 59 -7.31 -5.86 6.79
N MET A 60 -7.27 -5.48 5.52
CA MET A 60 -6.03 -5.44 4.74
C MET A 60 -5.02 -4.44 5.32
N ILE A 61 -5.48 -3.24 5.69
CA ILE A 61 -4.65 -2.20 6.30
C ILE A 61 -4.04 -2.70 7.62
N LEU A 62 -4.85 -3.35 8.47
CA LEU A 62 -4.36 -3.95 9.71
C LEU A 62 -3.32 -5.05 9.47
N GLN A 63 -3.41 -5.78 8.36
CA GLN A 63 -2.43 -6.80 8.00
C GLN A 63 -1.14 -6.20 7.42
N LEU A 64 -1.26 -5.17 6.58
CA LEU A 64 -0.11 -4.42 6.04
C LEU A 64 0.72 -3.80 7.16
N ARG A 65 0.08 -3.19 8.16
CA ARG A 65 0.73 -2.59 9.34
C ARG A 65 1.48 -3.59 10.23
N ARG A 66 1.28 -4.90 10.05
CA ARG A 66 1.98 -5.95 10.81
C ARG A 66 3.25 -6.45 10.11
N LEU A 67 3.47 -6.07 8.86
CA LEU A 67 4.72 -6.40 8.16
C LEU A 67 5.84 -5.53 8.72
N MET A 68 7.02 -6.13 8.95
CA MET A 68 8.15 -5.41 9.58
C MET A 68 8.67 -4.27 8.71
N GLU A 69 8.58 -4.44 7.39
CA GLU A 69 9.00 -3.47 6.39
C GLU A 69 8.02 -2.28 6.23
N THR A 70 6.81 -2.35 6.78
CA THR A 70 5.80 -1.28 6.64
C THR A 70 6.03 -0.18 7.67
N VAL A 71 6.18 1.06 7.18
CA VAL A 71 6.28 2.26 8.01
C VAL A 71 4.89 2.86 8.23
N GLU A 72 4.12 3.04 7.16
CA GLU A 72 2.79 3.65 7.21
C GLU A 72 1.84 3.04 6.20
N VAL A 73 0.53 3.05 6.52
CA VAL A 73 -0.54 2.65 5.60
C VAL A 73 -1.68 3.65 5.65
N VAL A 74 -2.00 4.22 4.50
CA VAL A 74 -3.03 5.23 4.29
C VAL A 74 -4.06 4.73 3.29
N LEU A 75 -5.34 4.84 3.64
CA LEU A 75 -6.45 4.62 2.72
C LEU A 75 -6.83 5.95 2.09
N PHE A 76 -6.87 5.99 0.76
CA PHE A 76 -7.27 7.17 0.01
C PHE A 76 -8.69 6.98 -0.50
N GLU A 77 -9.60 7.86 -0.09
CA GLU A 77 -11.00 7.85 -0.55
C GLU A 77 -11.15 8.47 -1.95
N GLY A 78 -10.11 9.17 -2.45
CA GLY A 78 -10.07 9.78 -3.79
C GLY A 78 -8.68 9.75 -4.45
N ALA A 79 -8.62 10.04 -5.76
CA ALA A 79 -7.36 10.06 -6.52
C ALA A 79 -6.43 11.24 -6.16
N SER A 80 -7.01 12.36 -5.72
CA SER A 80 -6.31 13.62 -5.44
C SER A 80 -5.50 13.63 -4.15
N ASP A 81 -5.80 12.73 -3.21
CA ASP A 81 -5.18 12.74 -1.87
C ASP A 81 -3.84 12.01 -1.87
N PHE A 82 -3.68 10.99 -2.71
CA PHE A 82 -2.42 10.24 -2.85
C PHE A 82 -1.27 11.11 -3.39
N GLU A 83 -1.51 11.89 -4.44
CA GLU A 83 -0.47 12.74 -5.01
C GLU A 83 -0.01 13.87 -4.06
N ARG A 84 -0.91 14.28 -3.16
CA ARG A 84 -0.63 15.31 -2.17
C ARG A 84 0.26 14.75 -1.05
N GLU A 85 -0.08 13.57 -0.53
CA GLU A 85 0.72 12.88 0.48
C GLU A 85 2.14 12.58 -0.04
N ARG A 86 2.24 12.12 -1.30
CA ARG A 86 3.51 11.88 -2.00
C ARG A 86 4.42 13.12 -2.12
N ARG A 87 3.87 14.34 -2.10
CA ARG A 87 4.68 15.57 -2.21
C ARG A 87 5.23 16.03 -0.86
N SER A 88 4.62 15.61 0.24
CA SER A 88 4.93 16.06 1.60
C SER A 88 5.97 15.18 2.30
N ALA A 89 6.06 13.90 1.92
CA ALA A 89 7.05 12.92 2.39
C ALA A 89 8.20 12.73 1.40
#